data_AF-A0A0J1FH71-F1
#
_entry.id   AF-A0A0J1FH71-F1
#
_cell.length_a   1.000
_cell.length_b   1.000
_cell.length_c   1.000
_cell.angle_alpha   90.00
_cell.angle_beta   90.00
_cell.angle_gamma   90.00
#
_symmetry.space_group_name_H-M   'P 1'
#
loop_
_entity.id
_entity.type
_entity.pdbx_description
1 polymer ?
#
loop_
_entity_poly.entity_id
_entity_poly.type
_entity_poly.pdbx_seq_one_letter_code
_entity_poly.pdbx_strand_id
1 'polypeptide(L)'
;MKKLFEEMQTLVNNYVKHYATDFEIDKDCILGRYPETLSASGVYYWYLRECGTEIMSAENLAWKETNDYTRAECWLSQALSIFRIDTQAQVLKPVPKAQMRNLLNHAKTMDQETKLKYVVLRLKSHVDCKIPAYDILYHAANQFKLTEPEYINGMIHNPRLTYESAIAEIEQRLASFTEN
;
A
#
# COMPACT_ATOMS: atom_id res chain seq x y z
N MET A 1 -1.83 9.72 19.35
CA MET A 1 -1.65 8.36 18.81
C MET A 1 -1.81 7.27 19.87
N LYS A 2 -1.30 7.46 21.09
CA LYS A 2 -1.38 6.49 22.20
C LYS A 2 -2.76 5.87 22.42
N LYS A 3 -3.82 6.70 22.52
CA LYS A 3 -5.20 6.24 22.76
C LYS A 3 -5.73 5.31 21.66
N LEU A 4 -5.47 5.64 20.38
CA LEU A 4 -5.87 4.81 19.25
C LEU A 4 -5.24 3.41 19.34
N PHE A 5 -3.94 3.35 19.64
CA PHE A 5 -3.25 2.06 19.79
C PHE A 5 -3.71 1.27 21.02
N GLU A 6 -4.08 1.92 22.12
CA GLU A 6 -4.67 1.26 23.28
C GLU A 6 -6.05 0.64 22.95
N GLU A 7 -6.88 1.36 22.19
CA GLU A 7 -8.17 0.85 21.71
C GLU A 7 -7.98 -0.36 20.78
N MET A 8 -7.07 -0.27 19.81
CA MET A 8 -6.74 -1.38 18.92
C MET A 8 -6.15 -2.58 19.68
N GLN A 9 -5.24 -2.35 20.63
CA GLN A 9 -4.65 -3.42 21.47
C GLN A 9 -5.72 -4.15 22.26
N THR A 10 -6.73 -3.43 22.76
CA THR A 10 -7.85 -4.03 23.48
C THR A 10 -8.63 -4.99 22.59
N LEU A 11 -8.90 -4.61 21.33
CA LEU A 11 -9.55 -5.49 20.36
C LEU A 11 -8.68 -6.72 20.05
N VAL A 12 -7.37 -6.55 19.84
CA VAL A 12 -6.44 -7.66 19.63
C VAL A 12 -6.48 -8.65 20.79
N ASN A 13 -6.39 -8.15 22.03
CA ASN A 13 -6.40 -8.99 23.23
C ASN A 13 -7.71 -9.77 23.40
N ASN A 14 -8.83 -9.22 22.94
CA ASN A 14 -10.15 -9.83 23.09
C ASN A 14 -10.44 -10.87 22.00
N TYR A 15 -10.00 -10.63 20.76
CA TYR A 15 -10.42 -11.45 19.61
C TYR A 15 -9.30 -12.32 19.04
N VAL A 16 -8.05 -11.85 19.08
CA VAL A 16 -6.93 -12.43 18.30
C VAL A 16 -5.61 -12.42 19.07
N LYS A 17 -5.66 -12.57 20.40
CA LYS A 17 -4.51 -12.40 21.32
C LYS A 17 -3.27 -13.20 20.92
N HIS A 18 -3.46 -14.40 20.36
CA HIS A 18 -2.38 -15.28 19.93
C HIS A 18 -1.54 -14.72 18.77
N TYR A 19 -2.04 -13.70 18.09
CA TYR A 19 -1.43 -13.04 16.93
C TYR A 19 -1.06 -11.57 17.22
N ALA A 20 -0.79 -11.23 18.49
CA ALA A 20 -0.45 -9.86 18.88
C ALA A 20 0.79 -9.29 18.16
N THR A 21 1.68 -10.16 17.64
CA THR A 21 2.84 -9.76 16.84
C THR A 21 2.45 -9.07 15.53
N ASP A 22 1.35 -9.50 14.89
CA ASP A 22 0.89 -8.90 13.64
C ASP A 22 0.44 -7.46 13.89
N PHE A 23 -0.14 -7.19 15.06
CA PHE A 23 -0.52 -5.85 15.45
C PHE A 23 0.68 -4.92 15.70
N GLU A 24 1.84 -5.43 16.12
CA GLU A 24 3.06 -4.61 16.19
C GLU A 24 3.50 -4.16 14.79
N ILE A 25 3.37 -5.02 13.78
CA ILE A 25 3.64 -4.67 12.39
C ILE A 25 2.65 -3.59 11.93
N ASP A 26 1.37 -3.74 12.23
CA ASP A 26 0.35 -2.74 11.88
C ASP A 26 0.64 -1.36 12.51
N LYS A 27 1.11 -1.32 13.76
CA LYS A 27 1.54 -0.06 14.42
C LYS A 27 2.71 0.58 13.69
N ASP A 28 3.70 -0.23 13.32
CA ASP A 28 4.87 0.25 12.60
C ASP A 28 4.49 0.83 11.23
N CYS A 29 3.53 0.21 10.53
CA CYS A 29 2.93 0.76 9.31
C CYS A 29 2.25 2.13 9.57
N ILE A 30 1.40 2.23 10.61
CA ILE A 30 0.73 3.49 10.98
C ILE A 30 1.73 4.59 11.34
N LEU A 31 2.83 4.23 12.01
CA LEU A 31 3.90 5.14 12.40
C LEU A 31 4.83 5.51 11.24
N GLY A 32 4.61 4.95 10.04
CA GLY A 32 5.42 5.24 8.86
C GLY A 32 6.83 4.68 8.92
N ARG A 33 7.05 3.61 9.71
CA ARG A 33 8.35 2.91 9.75
C ARG A 33 8.60 2.08 8.48
N TYR A 34 7.54 1.80 7.72
CA TYR A 34 7.56 1.17 6.42
C TYR A 34 7.01 2.14 5.36
N PRO A 35 7.88 2.87 4.62
CA PRO A 35 7.45 3.87 3.63
C PRO A 35 6.49 3.31 2.58
N GLU A 36 6.56 2.02 2.28
CA GLU A 36 5.69 1.31 1.36
C GLU A 36 4.22 1.21 1.80
N THR A 37 3.97 1.33 3.10
CA THR A 37 2.64 1.21 3.69
C THR A 37 2.03 2.56 4.06
N LEU A 38 2.81 3.64 3.95
CA LEU A 38 2.39 4.95 4.43
C LEU A 38 1.23 5.49 3.58
N SER A 39 0.10 5.74 4.24
CA SER A 39 -1.04 6.44 3.66
C SER A 39 -0.81 7.94 3.65
N ALA A 40 -0.91 8.57 2.48
CA ALA A 40 -0.80 10.02 2.33
C ALA A 40 -1.95 10.78 3.04
N SER A 41 -3.15 10.20 3.06
CA SER A 41 -4.33 10.72 3.78
C SER A 41 -4.31 10.37 5.27
N GLY A 42 -3.45 9.45 5.70
CA GLY A 42 -3.48 8.90 7.06
C GLY A 42 -4.70 8.01 7.31
N VAL A 43 -5.35 7.50 6.26
CA VAL A 43 -6.55 6.66 6.36
C VAL A 43 -6.20 5.22 6.00
N TYR A 44 -6.57 4.31 6.89
CA TYR A 44 -6.33 2.88 6.73
C TYR A 44 -7.60 2.08 6.96
N TYR A 45 -7.61 0.86 6.42
CA TYR A 45 -8.57 -0.18 6.77
C TYR A 45 -7.81 -1.30 7.48
N TRP A 46 -8.28 -1.65 8.67
CA TRP A 46 -7.67 -2.64 9.53
C TRP A 46 -8.61 -3.81 9.75
N TYR A 47 -8.11 -4.99 9.42
CA TYR A 47 -8.85 -6.24 9.48
C TYR A 47 -8.41 -6.99 10.72
N LEU A 48 -9.36 -7.32 11.59
CA LEU A 48 -9.18 -8.40 12.56
C LEU A 48 -9.70 -9.68 11.92
N ARG A 49 -8.87 -10.72 11.92
CA ARG A 49 -9.13 -12.01 11.29
C ARG A 49 -8.87 -13.11 12.30
N GLU A 50 -9.48 -14.28 12.13
CA GLU A 50 -9.27 -15.41 13.04
C GLU A 50 -7.78 -15.77 13.22
N CYS A 51 -6.96 -15.49 12.20
CA CYS A 51 -5.54 -15.78 12.14
C CYS A 51 -4.62 -14.55 12.30
N GLY A 52 -5.13 -13.42 12.79
CA GLY A 52 -4.31 -12.23 13.08
C GLY A 52 -4.90 -10.92 12.61
N THR A 53 -4.03 -9.95 12.35
CA THR A 53 -4.43 -8.62 11.88
C THR A 53 -3.79 -8.28 10.55
N GLU A 54 -4.36 -7.31 9.84
CA GLU A 54 -3.77 -6.78 8.60
C GLU A 54 -4.27 -5.35 8.40
N ILE A 55 -3.33 -4.43 8.17
CA ILE A 55 -3.63 -3.04 7.82
C ILE A 55 -3.36 -2.76 6.34
N MET A 56 -4.24 -1.96 5.73
CA MET A 56 -4.16 -1.56 4.32
C MET A 56 -4.43 -0.07 4.20
N SER A 57 -3.72 0.62 3.33
CA SER A 57 -3.96 2.04 3.07
C SER A 57 -5.22 2.24 2.22
N ALA A 58 -6.00 3.28 2.50
CA ALA A 58 -7.20 3.57 1.72
C ALA A 58 -6.88 3.89 0.24
N GLU A 59 -5.74 4.52 -0.01
CA GLU A 59 -5.29 4.88 -1.36
C GLU A 59 -4.98 3.68 -2.22
N ASN A 60 -4.29 2.67 -1.66
CA ASN A 60 -3.98 1.47 -2.42
C ASN A 60 -5.25 0.67 -2.72
N LEU A 61 -6.21 0.62 -1.79
CA LEU A 61 -7.49 -0.06 -1.99
C LEU A 61 -8.35 0.54 -3.10
N ALA A 62 -8.06 1.78 -3.54
CA ALA A 62 -8.73 2.38 -4.69
C ALA A 62 -8.33 1.74 -6.04
N TRP A 63 -7.32 0.86 -6.06
CA TRP A 63 -6.71 0.33 -7.27
C TRP A 63 -6.58 -1.19 -7.24
N LYS A 64 -7.11 -1.86 -8.25
CA LYS A 64 -7.18 -3.33 -8.33
C LYS A 64 -5.82 -4.02 -8.39
N GLU A 65 -4.82 -3.34 -8.92
CA GLU A 65 -3.47 -3.86 -9.13
C GLU A 65 -2.58 -3.76 -7.88
N THR A 66 -3.10 -3.28 -6.74
CA THR A 66 -2.30 -3.18 -5.52
C THR A 66 -2.35 -4.47 -4.70
N ASN A 67 -1.26 -4.73 -3.97
CA ASN A 67 -1.21 -5.82 -3.00
C ASN A 67 -2.27 -5.62 -1.90
N ASP A 68 -2.49 -4.39 -1.43
CA ASP A 68 -3.52 -4.08 -0.44
C ASP A 68 -4.91 -4.48 -0.97
N TYR A 69 -5.24 -4.17 -2.22
CA TYR A 69 -6.51 -4.58 -2.83
C TYR A 69 -6.67 -6.10 -2.86
N THR A 70 -5.66 -6.80 -3.37
CA THR A 70 -5.68 -8.27 -3.47
C THR A 70 -5.84 -8.92 -2.10
N ARG A 71 -5.11 -8.42 -1.10
CA ARG A 71 -5.22 -8.88 0.29
C ARG A 71 -6.59 -8.56 0.88
N ALA A 72 -7.15 -7.38 0.62
CA ALA A 72 -8.48 -6.98 1.08
C ALA A 72 -9.55 -7.93 0.57
N GLU A 73 -9.53 -8.26 -0.73
CA GLU A 73 -10.48 -9.22 -1.32
C GLU A 73 -10.37 -10.59 -0.66
N CYS A 74 -9.15 -11.10 -0.50
CA CYS A 74 -8.88 -12.39 0.14
C CYS A 74 -9.40 -12.42 1.59
N TRP A 75 -9.06 -11.40 2.37
CA TRP A 75 -9.31 -11.35 3.80
C TRP A 75 -10.73 -10.93 4.19
N LEU A 76 -11.49 -10.30 3.29
CA LEU A 76 -12.86 -9.87 3.56
C LEU A 76 -13.79 -11.01 4.02
N SER A 77 -13.63 -12.20 3.46
CA SER A 77 -14.40 -13.38 3.88
C SER A 77 -14.06 -13.81 5.31
N GLN A 78 -12.76 -13.80 5.65
CA GLN A 78 -12.18 -14.26 6.92
C GLN A 78 -12.15 -13.19 8.03
N ALA A 79 -12.54 -11.95 7.72
CA ALA A 79 -12.54 -10.88 8.71
C ALA A 79 -13.56 -11.15 9.81
N LEU A 80 -13.13 -11.15 11.07
CA LEU A 80 -14.01 -11.08 12.24
C LEU A 80 -14.64 -9.69 12.35
N SER A 81 -13.84 -8.66 12.10
CA SER A 81 -14.25 -7.26 12.11
C SER A 81 -13.32 -6.44 11.24
N ILE A 82 -13.84 -5.34 10.69
CA ILE A 82 -13.08 -4.41 9.85
C ILE A 82 -13.28 -3.03 10.44
N PHE A 83 -12.21 -2.25 10.51
CA PHE A 83 -12.24 -0.91 11.02
C PHE A 83 -11.60 0.06 10.03
N ARG A 84 -12.16 1.26 9.89
CA ARG A 84 -11.50 2.39 9.28
C ARG A 84 -10.74 3.14 10.37
N ILE A 85 -9.45 3.34 10.15
CA ILE A 85 -8.57 4.14 10.98
C ILE A 85 -8.37 5.48 10.29
N ASP A 86 -8.47 6.54 11.05
CA ASP A 86 -8.10 7.89 10.65
C ASP A 86 -7.04 8.39 11.64
N THR A 87 -5.77 8.41 11.22
CA THR A 87 -4.65 8.71 12.13
C THR A 87 -4.59 10.19 12.48
N GLN A 88 -5.03 11.07 11.57
CA GLN A 88 -5.09 12.50 11.83
C GLN A 88 -6.16 12.81 12.88
N ALA A 89 -7.37 12.26 12.69
CA ALA A 89 -8.44 12.39 13.67
C ALA A 89 -8.23 11.51 14.93
N GLN A 90 -7.35 10.51 14.85
CA GLN A 90 -7.13 9.47 15.86
C GLN A 90 -8.40 8.69 16.19
N VAL A 91 -9.13 8.30 15.15
CA VAL A 91 -10.43 7.63 15.28
C VAL A 91 -10.40 6.24 14.66
N LEU A 92 -10.99 5.29 15.36
CA LEU A 92 -11.29 3.94 14.91
C LEU A 92 -12.80 3.77 14.73
N LYS A 93 -13.27 3.44 13.52
CA LYS A 93 -14.71 3.21 13.24
C LYS A 93 -14.93 1.83 12.64
N PRO A 94 -15.87 1.02 13.16
CA PRO A 94 -16.22 -0.24 12.54
C PRO A 94 -16.79 -0.02 11.13
N VAL A 95 -16.46 -0.91 10.22
CA VAL A 95 -16.89 -0.90 8.82
C VAL A 95 -17.60 -2.23 8.53
N PRO A 96 -18.90 -2.21 8.17
CA PRO A 96 -19.60 -3.42 7.75
C PRO A 96 -18.93 -4.08 6.54
N LYS A 97 -18.86 -5.41 6.51
CA LYS A 97 -18.32 -6.17 5.37
C LYS A 97 -18.95 -5.77 4.02
N ALA A 98 -20.25 -5.47 4.00
CA ALA A 98 -20.94 -5.01 2.80
C ALA A 98 -20.42 -3.65 2.30
N GLN A 99 -20.13 -2.72 3.21
CA GLN A 99 -19.54 -1.43 2.85
C GLN A 99 -18.13 -1.61 2.31
N MET A 100 -17.33 -2.48 2.94
CA MET A 100 -15.98 -2.78 2.45
C MET A 100 -16.01 -3.46 1.08
N ARG A 101 -16.93 -4.41 0.86
CA ARG A 101 -17.15 -5.01 -0.46
C ARG A 101 -17.51 -3.97 -1.52
N ASN A 102 -18.40 -3.04 -1.18
CA ASN A 102 -18.75 -1.94 -2.09
C ASN A 102 -17.53 -1.09 -2.42
N LEU A 103 -16.69 -0.74 -1.43
CA LEU A 103 -15.46 0.00 -1.69
C LEU A 103 -14.55 -0.74 -2.68
N LEU A 104 -14.31 -2.03 -2.47
CA LEU A 104 -13.48 -2.84 -3.36
C LEU A 104 -14.08 -3.00 -4.77
N ASN A 105 -15.40 -3.07 -4.89
CA ASN A 105 -16.07 -3.11 -6.19
C ASN A 105 -15.91 -1.81 -6.99
N HIS A 106 -15.69 -0.68 -6.32
CA HIS A 106 -15.46 0.63 -6.95
C HIS A 106 -13.97 0.91 -7.21
N ALA A 107 -13.07 0.00 -6.84
CA ALA A 107 -11.67 0.14 -7.19
C ALA A 107 -11.49 0.16 -8.71
N LYS A 108 -10.59 1.01 -9.16
CA LYS A 108 -10.30 1.23 -10.58
C LYS A 108 -9.12 0.39 -11.00
N THR A 109 -9.01 0.16 -12.30
CA THR A 109 -7.75 -0.27 -12.90
C THR A 109 -6.88 0.96 -13.15
N MET A 110 -5.58 0.86 -12.89
CA MET A 110 -4.65 1.93 -13.24
C MET A 110 -4.38 1.91 -14.75
N ASP A 111 -4.44 3.06 -15.40
CA ASP A 111 -3.85 3.23 -16.74
C ASP A 111 -2.32 3.27 -16.66
N GLN A 112 -1.65 3.26 -17.83
CA GLN A 112 -0.20 3.22 -17.89
C GLN A 112 0.44 4.46 -17.23
N GLU A 113 -0.13 5.65 -17.45
CA GLU A 113 0.36 6.90 -16.86
C GLU A 113 0.29 6.84 -15.32
N THR A 114 -0.82 6.38 -14.77
CA THR A 114 -1.05 6.23 -13.31
C THR A 114 -0.08 5.22 -12.71
N LYS A 115 0.16 4.08 -13.39
CA LYS A 115 1.15 3.09 -12.95
C LYS A 115 2.54 3.68 -12.86
N LEU A 116 2.98 4.42 -13.88
CA LEU A 116 4.29 5.08 -13.89
C LEU A 116 4.39 6.16 -12.80
N LYS A 117 3.35 6.97 -12.59
CA LYS A 117 3.29 7.92 -11.47
C LYS A 117 3.42 7.21 -10.12
N TYR A 118 2.78 6.05 -9.96
CA TYR A 118 2.90 5.25 -8.74
C TYR A 118 4.32 4.70 -8.55
N VAL A 119 4.99 4.25 -9.62
CA VAL A 119 6.40 3.83 -9.56
C VAL A 119 7.30 4.97 -9.12
N VAL A 120 7.13 6.17 -9.67
CA VAL A 120 7.90 7.36 -9.26
C VAL A 120 7.68 7.69 -7.79
N LEU A 121 6.42 7.66 -7.33
CA LEU A 121 6.09 7.88 -5.92
C LEU A 121 6.81 6.88 -5.02
N ARG A 122 6.84 5.60 -5.40
CA ARG A 122 7.53 4.54 -4.66
C ARG A 122 9.04 4.72 -4.66
N LEU A 123 9.65 5.07 -5.79
CA LEU A 123 11.08 5.39 -5.85
C LEU A 123 11.42 6.55 -4.91
N LYS A 124 10.63 7.64 -4.96
CA LYS A 124 10.82 8.82 -4.10
C LYS A 124 10.70 8.49 -2.62
N SER A 125 9.78 7.60 -2.22
CA SER A 125 9.62 7.21 -0.81
C SER A 125 10.72 6.27 -0.29
N HIS A 126 11.55 5.72 -1.18
CA HIS A 126 12.61 4.76 -0.82
C HIS A 126 14.03 5.27 -1.08
N VAL A 127 14.21 6.54 -1.47
CA VAL A 127 15.54 7.13 -1.74
C VAL A 127 16.50 6.96 -0.55
N ASP A 128 15.99 7.12 0.67
CA ASP A 128 16.78 7.00 1.90
C ASP A 128 16.84 5.56 2.44
N CYS A 129 16.22 4.60 1.77
CA CYS A 129 16.23 3.20 2.16
C CYS A 129 17.47 2.50 1.59
N LYS A 130 18.01 1.50 2.29
CA LYS A 130 19.12 0.64 1.80
C LYS A 130 18.71 -0.34 0.70
N ILE A 131 17.61 -0.07 0.00
CA ILE A 131 17.07 -0.91 -1.07
C ILE A 131 17.52 -0.30 -2.40
N PRO A 132 18.10 -1.07 -3.32
CA PRO A 132 18.44 -0.57 -4.66
C PRO A 132 17.21 -0.16 -5.47
N ALA A 133 17.33 0.89 -6.30
CA ALA A 133 16.24 1.36 -7.16
C ALA A 133 15.71 0.29 -8.12
N TYR A 134 16.58 -0.60 -8.62
CA TYR A 134 16.19 -1.67 -9.52
C TYR A 134 15.28 -2.72 -8.86
N ASP A 135 15.41 -2.96 -7.56
CA ASP A 135 14.52 -3.88 -6.82
C ASP A 135 13.10 -3.30 -6.73
N ILE A 136 13.00 -2.00 -6.43
CA ILE A 136 11.70 -1.29 -6.41
C ILE A 136 11.04 -1.37 -7.79
N LEU A 137 11.81 -1.16 -8.86
CA LEU A 137 11.32 -1.26 -10.23
C LEU A 137 10.89 -2.68 -10.59
N TYR A 138 11.66 -3.68 -10.21
CA TYR A 138 11.32 -5.08 -10.44
C TYR A 138 9.99 -5.45 -9.79
N HIS A 139 9.79 -5.05 -8.53
CA HIS A 139 8.53 -5.28 -7.84
C HIS A 139 7.36 -4.54 -8.49
N ALA A 140 7.56 -3.27 -8.85
CA ALA A 140 6.52 -2.48 -9.52
C ALA A 140 6.15 -3.02 -10.90
N ALA A 141 7.14 -3.45 -11.70
CA ALA A 141 6.92 -4.03 -13.03
C ALA A 141 6.07 -5.30 -12.97
N ASN A 142 6.40 -6.19 -12.02
CA ASN A 142 5.64 -7.43 -11.80
C ASN A 142 4.23 -7.17 -11.27
N GLN A 143 4.10 -6.24 -10.31
CA GLN A 143 2.82 -5.92 -9.69
C GLN A 143 1.86 -5.26 -10.69
N PHE A 144 2.33 -4.28 -11.45
CA PHE A 144 1.47 -3.45 -12.30
C PHE A 144 1.35 -3.94 -13.75
N LYS A 145 2.09 -4.99 -14.14
CA LYS A 145 2.15 -5.47 -15.54
C LYS A 145 2.36 -4.30 -16.52
N LEU A 146 3.44 -3.55 -16.30
CA LEU A 146 3.75 -2.37 -17.11
C LEU A 146 3.84 -2.77 -18.59
N THR A 147 3.19 -1.99 -19.47
CA THR A 147 3.11 -2.30 -20.92
C THR A 147 4.37 -1.96 -21.70
N GLU A 148 5.39 -1.40 -21.03
CA GLU A 148 6.71 -1.07 -21.59
C GLU A 148 7.79 -1.96 -20.96
N PRO A 149 7.74 -3.28 -21.19
CA PRO A 149 8.67 -4.20 -20.58
C PRO A 149 10.10 -3.85 -20.98
N GLU A 150 10.40 -3.51 -22.22
CA GLU A 150 11.78 -3.24 -22.67
C GLU A 150 12.42 -2.05 -21.95
N TYR A 151 11.68 -0.95 -21.81
CA TYR A 151 12.12 0.26 -21.11
C TYR A 151 12.42 -0.03 -19.63
N ILE A 152 11.43 -0.54 -18.91
CA ILE A 152 11.56 -0.85 -17.48
C ILE A 152 12.57 -1.98 -17.25
N ASN A 153 12.64 -2.96 -18.14
CA ASN A 153 13.58 -4.08 -18.06
C ASN A 153 15.02 -3.61 -18.28
N GLY A 154 15.26 -2.62 -19.15
CA GLY A 154 16.56 -1.97 -19.31
C GLY A 154 17.03 -1.31 -18.02
N MET A 155 16.12 -0.65 -17.30
CA MET A 155 16.41 -0.05 -15.99
C MET A 155 16.68 -1.10 -14.92
N ILE A 156 15.83 -2.14 -14.83
CA ILE A 156 15.98 -3.22 -13.83
C ILE A 156 17.34 -3.93 -13.95
N HIS A 157 17.87 -4.07 -15.17
CA HIS A 157 19.15 -4.74 -15.42
C HIS A 157 20.36 -3.79 -15.41
N ASN A 158 20.18 -2.52 -15.01
CA ASN A 158 21.27 -1.56 -14.91
C ASN A 158 21.82 -1.49 -13.47
N PRO A 159 22.96 -2.13 -13.18
CA PRO A 159 23.54 -2.16 -11.82
C PRO A 159 24.05 -0.79 -11.34
N ARG A 160 24.09 0.22 -12.22
CA ARG A 160 24.47 1.61 -11.89
C ARG A 160 23.27 2.54 -11.75
N LEU A 161 22.05 2.01 -11.84
CA LEU A 161 20.84 2.81 -11.74
C LEU A 161 20.72 3.42 -10.34
N THR A 162 20.77 4.76 -10.28
CA THR A 162 20.45 5.50 -9.05
C THR A 162 18.97 5.83 -9.01
N TYR A 163 18.45 6.14 -7.83
CA TYR A 163 17.08 6.62 -7.67
C TYR A 163 16.81 7.86 -8.50
N GLU A 164 17.72 8.85 -8.50
CA GLU A 164 17.56 10.09 -9.25
C GLU A 164 17.48 9.82 -10.75
N SER A 165 18.38 8.97 -11.28
CA SER A 165 18.36 8.60 -12.69
C SER A 165 17.07 7.85 -13.07
N ALA A 166 16.62 6.93 -12.22
CA ALA A 166 15.39 6.18 -12.47
C ALA A 166 14.14 7.07 -12.46
N ILE A 167 14.06 7.97 -11.49
CA ILE A 167 12.96 8.93 -11.37
C ILE A 167 12.94 9.86 -12.59
N ALA A 168 14.09 10.45 -12.94
CA ALA A 168 14.19 11.38 -14.06
C ALA A 168 13.77 10.72 -15.39
N GLU A 169 14.18 9.47 -15.61
CA GLU A 169 13.84 8.73 -16.83
C GLU A 169 12.33 8.47 -16.92
N ILE A 170 11.69 8.06 -15.82
CA ILE A 170 10.24 7.79 -15.81
C ILE A 170 9.45 9.11 -15.91
N GLU A 171 9.92 10.19 -15.29
CA GLU A 171 9.30 11.51 -15.40
C GLU A 171 9.39 12.06 -16.83
N GLN A 172 10.50 11.83 -17.53
CA GLN A 172 10.62 12.15 -18.96
C GLN A 172 9.60 11.37 -19.79
N ARG A 173 9.38 10.09 -19.48
CA ARG A 173 8.35 9.28 -20.14
C ARG A 173 6.95 9.80 -19.85
N LEU A 174 6.66 10.16 -18.59
CA LEU A 174 5.39 10.74 -18.19
C LEU A 174 5.08 12.05 -18.93
N ALA A 175 6.09 12.90 -19.17
CA ALA A 175 5.91 14.13 -19.95
C ALA A 175 5.38 13.88 -21.38
N SER A 176 5.71 12.73 -21.98
CA SER A 176 5.20 12.36 -23.32
C SER A 176 3.72 11.97 -23.34
N PHE A 177 3.11 11.67 -22.18
CA PHE A 177 1.65 11.43 -22.08
C PHE A 177 0.85 12.74 -22.11
N THR A 178 1.44 13.85 -21.65
CA THR A 178 0.78 15.17 -21.60
C THR A 178 0.80 15.94 -22.92
N GLU A 179 1.57 15.49 -23.92
CA GLU A 179 1.70 16.15 -25.22
C GLU A 179 0.73 15.61 -26.30
N ASN A 180 -0.17 14.68 -25.94
CA ASN A 180 -1.21 14.11 -26.81
C ASN A 180 -2.62 14.43 -26.28
#